data_AF-A0A0X3PAC0-F1
#
_entry.id   AF-A0A0X3PAC0-F1
#
_cell.length_a   1.000
_cell.length_b   1.000
_cell.length_c   1.000
_cell.angle_alpha   90.00
_cell.angle_beta   90.00
_cell.angle_gamma   90.00
#
_symmetry.space_group_name_H-M   'P 1'
#
loop_
_entity.id
_entity.type
_entity.pdbx_description
1 polymer ?
#
loop_
_entity_poly.entity_id
_entity_poly.type
_entity_poly.pdbx_seq_one_letter_code
_entity_poly.pdbx_strand_id
1 'polypeptide(L)'
;MKRPSTSGSTRLPVKQQRTEIQSFVPSFNSLLDAFNYVCRIFPSESFSPPIPPFVLKNQLYALSCSRTHVDKELNELVSAGTLRTLRLFDDEFSVVIMFTSDYERSLYLNETTLSKELINKFTEYIRKTSPPLNVTYDSVRNLFTDKDIRLGF
;
A
#
# COMPACT_ATOMS: atom_id res chain seq x y z
N MET A 1 10.44 -48.59 54.30
CA MET A 1 10.58 -47.15 53.98
C MET A 1 12.02 -46.85 53.59
N LYS A 2 12.30 -46.48 52.33
CA LYS A 2 13.51 -45.78 51.85
C LYS A 2 13.16 -45.08 50.52
N ARG A 3 13.52 -43.81 50.37
CA ARG A 3 13.08 -42.87 49.32
C ARG A 3 13.74 -43.14 47.95
N PRO A 4 13.11 -42.79 46.82
CA PRO A 4 13.75 -42.84 45.51
C PRO A 4 14.62 -41.59 45.26
N SER A 5 15.80 -41.80 44.67
CA SER A 5 16.72 -40.76 44.20
C SER A 5 16.55 -40.52 42.70
N THR A 6 16.44 -39.24 42.34
CA THR A 6 16.42 -38.68 41.00
C THR A 6 17.74 -38.86 40.25
N SER A 7 17.72 -39.27 38.99
CA SER A 7 18.42 -38.61 37.87
C SER A 7 18.24 -39.42 36.57
N GLY A 8 18.01 -38.71 35.47
CA GLY A 8 17.86 -39.33 34.15
C GLY A 8 17.07 -38.45 33.20
N SER A 9 17.63 -37.29 32.85
CA SER A 9 17.12 -36.42 31.79
C SER A 9 17.31 -37.12 30.44
N THR A 10 16.28 -37.79 29.94
CA THR A 10 16.27 -38.29 28.56
C THR A 10 15.61 -37.25 27.68
N ARG A 11 16.45 -36.42 27.05
CA ARG A 11 16.01 -35.48 26.01
C ARG A 11 15.40 -36.28 24.86
N LEU A 12 14.13 -36.00 24.57
CA LEU A 12 13.49 -36.44 23.34
C LEU A 12 14.21 -35.76 22.15
N PRO A 13 14.56 -36.49 21.07
CA PRO A 13 15.17 -35.88 19.91
C PRO A 13 14.10 -35.05 19.18
N VAL A 14 14.16 -33.73 19.35
CA VAL A 14 13.45 -32.79 18.49
C VAL A 14 14.09 -32.92 17.11
N LYS A 15 13.48 -33.71 16.23
CA LYS A 15 13.72 -33.59 14.79
C LYS A 15 13.35 -32.16 14.41
N GLN A 16 14.32 -31.27 14.37
CA GLN A 16 14.22 -30.01 13.64
C GLN A 16 14.10 -30.39 12.17
N GLN A 17 12.87 -30.71 11.76
CA GLN A 17 12.50 -30.65 10.38
C GLN A 17 12.46 -29.14 10.07
N ARG A 18 13.63 -28.61 9.71
CA ARG A 18 13.74 -27.30 9.09
C ARG A 18 13.00 -27.46 7.78
N THR A 19 11.70 -27.19 7.79
CA THR A 19 10.91 -27.07 6.58
C THR A 19 11.63 -26.00 5.79
N GLU A 20 12.34 -26.39 4.73
CA GLU A 20 12.80 -25.47 3.73
C GLU A 20 11.54 -24.83 3.18
N ILE A 21 11.14 -23.68 3.73
CA ILE A 21 10.20 -22.79 3.08
C ILE A 21 11.00 -22.33 1.87
N GLN A 22 10.87 -23.07 0.78
CA GLN A 22 11.34 -22.64 -0.52
C GLN A 22 10.46 -21.44 -0.83
N SER A 23 10.91 -20.25 -0.44
CA SER A 23 10.22 -19.00 -0.67
C SER A 23 10.23 -18.76 -2.16
N PHE A 24 9.23 -19.27 -2.86
CA PHE A 24 9.00 -18.98 -4.26
C PHE A 24 8.51 -17.54 -4.32
N VAL A 25 9.44 -16.62 -4.53
CA VAL A 25 9.10 -15.24 -4.88
C VAL A 25 8.68 -15.27 -6.35
N PRO A 26 7.41 -15.00 -6.67
CA PRO A 26 6.97 -14.97 -8.06
C PRO A 26 7.68 -13.84 -8.80
N SER A 27 8.02 -14.08 -10.06
CA SER A 27 8.54 -13.07 -10.97
C SER A 27 7.47 -12.74 -12.00
N PHE A 28 7.26 -11.45 -12.27
CA PHE A 28 6.27 -10.98 -13.23
C PHE A 28 6.95 -10.18 -14.34
N ASN A 29 6.38 -10.29 -15.55
CA ASN A 29 6.81 -9.53 -16.72
C ASN A 29 6.04 -8.22 -16.89
N SER A 30 4.92 -8.05 -16.17
CA SER A 30 4.05 -6.86 -16.18
C SER A 30 4.02 -6.25 -14.79
N LEU A 31 4.18 -4.93 -14.72
CA LEU A 31 4.09 -4.19 -13.46
C LEU A 31 2.69 -4.32 -12.84
N LEU A 32 1.66 -4.30 -13.68
CA LEU A 32 0.28 -4.39 -13.22
C LEU A 32 0.00 -5.75 -12.56
N ASP A 33 0.56 -6.84 -13.09
CA ASP A 33 0.40 -8.18 -12.50
C ASP A 33 1.12 -8.29 -11.16
N ALA A 34 2.36 -7.77 -11.09
CA ALA A 34 3.12 -7.70 -9.84
C ALA A 34 2.36 -6.86 -8.80
N PHE A 35 1.85 -5.70 -9.21
CA PHE A 35 1.10 -4.79 -8.35
C PHE A 35 -0.17 -5.45 -7.81
N ASN A 36 -1.00 -6.03 -8.68
CA ASN A 36 -2.21 -6.76 -8.29
C ASN A 36 -1.90 -7.93 -7.36
N TYR A 37 -0.79 -8.64 -7.58
CA TYR A 37 -0.34 -9.69 -6.69
C TYR A 37 -0.05 -9.16 -5.28
N VAL A 38 0.70 -8.06 -5.16
CA VAL A 38 0.99 -7.43 -3.86
C VAL A 38 -0.28 -6.94 -3.19
N CYS A 39 -1.18 -6.27 -3.91
CA CYS A 39 -2.46 -5.83 -3.37
C CYS A 39 -3.31 -7.00 -2.85
N ARG A 40 -3.31 -8.15 -3.54
CA ARG A 40 -4.08 -9.33 -3.13
C ARG A 40 -3.57 -9.96 -1.84
N ILE A 41 -2.26 -9.93 -1.60
CA ILE A 41 -1.67 -10.45 -0.35
C ILE A 41 -1.67 -9.41 0.77
N PHE A 42 -2.02 -8.15 0.48
CA PHE A 42 -2.09 -7.10 1.47
C PHE A 42 -3.28 -7.33 2.41
N PRO A 43 -3.06 -7.38 3.74
CA PRO A 43 -4.10 -7.72 4.70
C PRO A 43 -4.96 -6.50 5.07
N SER A 44 -5.65 -5.88 4.10
CA SER A 44 -6.42 -4.63 4.30
C SER A 44 -7.38 -4.68 5.50
N GLU A 45 -8.09 -5.80 5.66
CA GLU A 45 -9.09 -6.02 6.70
C GLU A 45 -8.50 -6.27 8.10
N SER A 46 -7.19 -6.49 8.19
CA SER A 46 -6.52 -6.70 9.48
C SER A 46 -6.21 -5.39 10.21
N PHE A 47 -6.44 -4.24 9.57
CA PHE A 47 -6.25 -2.92 10.14
C PHE A 47 -7.57 -2.34 10.66
N SER A 48 -7.49 -1.51 11.71
CA SER A 48 -8.64 -0.77 12.25
C SER A 48 -8.32 0.73 12.33
N PRO A 49 -8.93 1.57 11.48
CA PRO A 49 -9.85 1.24 10.39
C PRO A 49 -9.16 0.48 9.23
N PRO A 50 -9.92 -0.21 8.35
CA PRO A 50 -9.36 -0.87 7.17
C PRO A 50 -8.57 0.12 6.31
N ILE A 51 -7.39 -0.31 5.86
CA ILE A 51 -6.49 0.52 5.05
C ILE A 51 -6.58 0.05 3.59
N PRO A 52 -6.78 0.95 2.62
CA PRO A 52 -6.73 0.58 1.20
C PRO A 52 -5.37 0.00 0.83
N PRO A 53 -5.32 -1.01 -0.05
CA PRO A 53 -4.06 -1.64 -0.41
C PRO A 53 -3.14 -0.63 -1.11
N PHE A 54 -1.88 -0.60 -0.68
CA PHE A 54 -0.82 0.16 -1.32
C PHE A 54 0.43 -0.70 -1.46
N VAL A 55 1.25 -0.38 -2.45
CA VAL A 55 2.46 -1.12 -2.78
C VAL A 55 3.64 -0.18 -2.71
N LEU A 56 4.73 -0.64 -2.11
CA LEU A 56 5.99 0.09 -2.17
C LEU A 56 6.72 -0.24 -3.46
N LYS A 57 7.32 0.76 -4.10
CA LYS A 57 8.07 0.60 -5.35
C LYS A 57 9.17 -0.46 -5.25
N ASN A 58 9.82 -0.56 -4.08
CA ASN A 58 10.83 -1.59 -3.82
C ASN A 58 10.27 -3.04 -3.86
N GLN A 59 9.00 -3.25 -3.52
CA GLN A 59 8.34 -4.55 -3.63
C GLN A 59 8.18 -4.94 -5.09
N LEU A 60 7.86 -3.97 -5.97
CA LEU A 60 7.78 -4.21 -7.41
C LEU A 60 9.15 -4.53 -8.02
N TYR A 61 10.21 -3.85 -7.57
CA TYR A 61 11.58 -4.19 -7.97
C TYR A 61 12.00 -5.60 -7.54
N ALA A 62 11.52 -6.09 -6.41
CA ALA A 62 11.81 -7.46 -5.96
C ALA A 62 11.07 -8.52 -6.78
N LEU A 63 9.95 -8.14 -7.41
CA LEU A 63 9.07 -9.04 -8.18
C LEU A 63 9.30 -8.95 -9.70
N SER A 64 10.22 -8.10 -10.16
CA SER A 64 10.53 -7.89 -11.57
C SER A 64 12.02 -8.03 -11.85
N CYS A 65 12.37 -8.57 -13.02
CA CYS A 65 13.77 -8.72 -13.43
C CYS A 65 14.43 -7.41 -13.90
N SER A 66 13.65 -6.33 -14.13
CA SER A 66 14.16 -5.08 -14.71
C SER A 66 13.59 -3.84 -14.02
N ARG A 67 14.43 -3.15 -13.24
CA ARG A 67 14.06 -1.88 -12.57
C ARG A 67 13.65 -0.81 -13.59
N THR A 68 14.38 -0.69 -14.69
CA THR A 68 14.07 0.26 -15.76
C THR A 68 12.72 0.00 -16.39
N HIS A 69 12.33 -1.28 -16.52
CA HIS A 69 11.01 -1.62 -17.04
C HIS A 69 9.90 -1.24 -16.08
N VAL A 70 10.09 -1.52 -14.78
CA VAL A 70 9.18 -1.09 -13.71
C VAL A 70 9.00 0.42 -13.71
N ASP A 71 10.10 1.18 -13.82
CA ASP A 71 10.04 2.66 -13.85
C ASP A 71 9.27 3.17 -15.06
N LYS A 72 9.50 2.57 -16.23
CA LYS A 72 8.81 2.94 -17.46
C LYS A 72 7.30 2.69 -17.37
N GLU A 73 6.90 1.47 -17.02
CA GLU A 73 5.47 1.11 -16.92
C GLU A 73 4.77 1.89 -15.81
N LEU A 74 5.44 2.14 -14.68
CA LEU A 74 4.89 2.94 -13.59
C LEU A 74 4.60 4.36 -14.08
N ASN A 75 5.55 5.00 -14.79
CA ASN A 75 5.35 6.34 -15.33
C ASN A 75 4.21 6.38 -16.36
N GLU A 76 4.07 5.35 -17.20
CA GLU A 76 2.97 5.24 -18.16
C GLU A 76 1.61 5.15 -17.44
N LEU A 77 1.50 4.30 -16.42
CA LEU A 77 0.26 4.13 -15.65
C LEU A 77 -0.09 5.34 -14.78
N VAL A 78 0.90 6.05 -14.26
CA VAL A 78 0.72 7.33 -13.54
C VAL A 78 0.28 8.43 -14.51
N SER A 79 0.89 8.52 -15.69
CA SER A 79 0.50 9.47 -16.74
C SER A 79 -0.91 9.21 -17.26
N ALA A 80 -1.31 7.93 -17.33
CA ALA A 80 -2.67 7.52 -17.65
C ALA A 80 -3.68 7.73 -16.49
N GLY A 81 -3.22 8.16 -15.31
CA GLY A 81 -4.07 8.37 -14.13
C GLY A 81 -4.60 7.09 -13.48
N THR A 82 -4.08 5.92 -13.86
CA THR A 82 -4.49 4.61 -13.31
C THR A 82 -3.89 4.38 -11.93
N LEU A 83 -2.61 4.74 -11.78
CA LEU A 83 -1.88 4.67 -10.51
C LEU A 83 -1.54 6.09 -10.02
N ARG A 84 -1.41 6.22 -8.70
CA ARG A 84 -0.89 7.43 -8.05
C ARG A 84 0.26 7.06 -7.12
N THR A 85 1.18 8.00 -6.94
CA THR A 85 2.35 7.79 -6.10
C THR A 85 2.44 8.81 -4.97
N LEU A 86 3.06 8.40 -3.86
CA LEU A 86 3.48 9.25 -2.75
C LEU A 86 4.94 8.98 -2.45
N ARG A 87 5.76 10.02 -2.44
CA ARG A 87 7.12 9.91 -1.92
C ARG A 87 7.10 10.16 -0.41
N LEU A 88 7.40 9.12 0.38
CA LEU A 88 7.39 9.19 1.85
C LEU A 88 8.64 9.86 2.40
N PHE A 89 9.80 9.51 1.83
CA PHE A 89 11.11 10.02 2.22
C PHE A 89 11.88 10.46 0.98
N ASP A 90 12.89 11.31 1.16
CA ASP A 90 13.75 11.76 0.08
C ASP A 90 14.78 10.69 -0.34
N ASP A 91 14.28 9.49 -0.67
CA ASP A 91 15.05 8.41 -1.26
C ASP A 91 14.27 7.79 -2.45
N GLU A 92 14.91 6.89 -3.19
CA GLU A 92 14.36 6.29 -4.42
C GLU A 92 13.37 5.13 -4.14
N PHE A 93 13.46 4.52 -2.96
CA PHE A 93 12.77 3.28 -2.60
C PHE A 93 11.49 3.52 -1.81
N SER A 94 11.38 4.69 -1.19
CA SER A 94 10.28 5.13 -0.34
C SER A 94 9.16 5.80 -1.14
N VAL A 95 8.77 5.14 -2.23
CA VAL A 95 7.62 5.55 -3.05
C VAL A 95 6.50 4.55 -2.84
N VAL A 96 5.39 5.03 -2.29
CA VAL A 96 4.11 4.32 -2.20
C VAL A 96 3.36 4.50 -3.50
N ILE A 97 2.67 3.45 -3.94
CA ILE A 97 1.89 3.39 -5.16
C ILE A 97 0.51 2.83 -4.79
N MET A 98 -0.55 3.46 -5.27
CA MET A 98 -1.94 3.06 -5.04
C MET A 98 -2.76 3.18 -6.34
N PHE A 99 -3.78 2.34 -6.52
CA PHE A 99 -4.76 2.58 -7.57
C PHE A 99 -5.53 3.87 -7.31
N THR A 100 -5.76 4.66 -8.36
CA THR A 100 -6.63 5.84 -8.27
C THR A 100 -8.02 5.47 -7.74
N SER A 101 -8.57 4.33 -8.18
CA SER A 101 -9.88 3.86 -7.70
C SER A 101 -9.92 3.54 -6.21
N ASP A 102 -8.84 2.97 -5.66
CA ASP A 102 -8.77 2.66 -4.24
C ASP A 102 -8.54 3.93 -3.41
N TYR A 103 -7.76 4.88 -3.94
CA TYR A 103 -7.63 6.21 -3.34
C TYR A 103 -8.98 6.94 -3.31
N GLU A 104 -9.72 6.98 -4.41
CA GLU A 104 -11.07 7.57 -4.47
C GLU A 104 -12.01 6.90 -3.46
N ARG A 105 -12.04 5.55 -3.43
CA ARG A 105 -12.86 4.80 -2.46
C ARG A 105 -12.49 5.15 -1.02
N SER A 106 -11.20 5.35 -0.74
CA SER A 106 -10.72 5.67 0.60
C SER A 106 -11.27 6.98 1.16
N LEU A 107 -11.56 7.96 0.29
CA LEU A 107 -12.13 9.25 0.68
C LEU A 107 -13.55 9.10 1.25
N TYR A 108 -14.25 8.02 0.90
CA TYR A 108 -15.61 7.74 1.35
C TYR A 108 -15.68 6.82 2.57
N LEU A 109 -14.56 6.29 3.08
CA LEU A 109 -14.55 5.33 4.20
C LEU A 109 -15.19 5.90 5.48
N ASN A 110 -15.06 7.22 5.70
CA ASN A 110 -15.65 7.94 6.84
C ASN A 110 -16.64 9.02 6.37
N GLU A 111 -17.28 8.84 5.21
CA GLU A 111 -18.22 9.83 4.67
C GLU A 111 -19.36 10.10 5.66
N THR A 112 -19.62 11.39 5.90
CA THR A 112 -20.90 11.88 6.42
C THR A 112 -21.68 12.53 5.28
N THR A 113 -23.00 12.62 5.41
CA THR A 113 -23.84 13.34 4.43
C THR A 113 -23.39 14.78 4.18
N LEU A 114 -22.81 15.44 5.19
CA LEU A 114 -22.28 16.80 5.11
C LEU A 114 -20.95 16.88 4.33
N SER A 115 -20.15 15.82 4.33
CA SER A 115 -18.84 15.79 3.64
C SER A 115 -18.93 15.30 2.20
N LYS A 116 -20.06 14.75 1.75
CA LYS A 116 -20.20 14.13 0.41
C LYS A 116 -19.95 15.10 -0.74
N GLU A 117 -20.51 16.30 -0.68
CA GLU A 117 -20.32 17.32 -1.72
C GLU A 117 -18.86 17.76 -1.82
N LEU A 118 -18.20 17.91 -0.67
CA LEU A 118 -16.78 18.24 -0.60
C LEU A 118 -15.90 17.11 -1.13
N ILE A 119 -16.19 15.86 -0.77
CA ILE A 119 -15.49 14.69 -1.29
C ILE A 119 -15.67 14.61 -2.81
N ASN A 120 -16.88 14.80 -3.35
CA ASN A 120 -17.11 14.79 -4.80
C ASN A 120 -16.33 15.89 -5.52
N LYS A 121 -16.31 17.11 -4.96
CA LYS A 121 -15.51 18.23 -5.48
C LYS A 121 -14.01 17.90 -5.48
N PHE A 122 -13.53 17.24 -4.42
CA PHE A 122 -12.14 16.79 -4.30
C PHE A 122 -11.79 15.65 -5.26
N THR A 123 -12.67 14.66 -5.42
CA THR A 123 -12.53 13.60 -6.42
C THR A 123 -12.44 14.15 -7.84
N GLU A 124 -13.28 15.13 -8.19
CA GLU A 124 -13.22 15.80 -9.50
C GLU A 124 -11.91 16.59 -9.70
N TYR A 125 -11.40 17.23 -8.65
CA TYR A 125 -10.08 17.85 -8.68
C TYR A 125 -8.97 16.83 -8.95
N ILE A 126 -8.97 15.72 -8.21
CA ILE A 126 -8.00 14.63 -8.34
C ILE A 126 -8.01 14.04 -9.75
N ARG A 127 -9.19 13.84 -10.35
CA ARG A 127 -9.32 13.33 -11.72
C ARG A 127 -8.79 14.29 -12.76
N LYS A 128 -9.05 15.59 -12.62
CA LYS A 128 -8.64 16.62 -13.59
C LYS A 128 -7.16 16.94 -13.54
N THR A 129 -6.59 17.02 -12.34
CA THR A 129 -5.22 17.50 -12.14
C THR A 129 -4.20 16.36 -11.98
N SER A 130 -4.68 15.13 -11.79
CA SER A 130 -3.89 13.94 -11.51
C SER A 130 -2.72 14.20 -10.52
N PRO A 131 -2.99 14.73 -9.31
CA PRO A 131 -1.92 15.02 -8.38
C PRO A 131 -1.31 13.71 -7.82
N PRO A 132 -0.10 13.78 -7.28
CA PRO A 132 0.38 12.77 -6.34
C PRO A 132 -0.64 12.52 -5.22
N LEU A 133 -0.47 11.42 -4.48
CA LEU A 133 -1.33 11.09 -3.34
C LEU A 133 -1.30 12.16 -2.23
N ASN A 134 -0.29 13.04 -2.20
CA ASN A 134 -0.26 14.21 -1.35
C ASN A 134 -0.76 15.46 -2.08
N VAL A 135 -1.66 16.18 -1.43
CA VAL A 135 -2.08 17.53 -1.81
C VAL A 135 -1.60 18.52 -0.76
N THR A 136 -1.12 19.67 -1.20
CA THR A 136 -0.74 20.79 -0.31
C THR A 136 -1.82 21.85 -0.31
N TYR A 137 -1.88 22.68 0.74
CA TYR A 137 -2.80 23.83 0.77
C TYR A 137 -2.69 24.67 -0.51
N ASP A 138 -1.46 24.96 -0.95
CA ASP A 138 -1.22 25.73 -2.17
C ASP A 138 -1.77 25.06 -3.44
N SER A 139 -1.75 23.73 -3.51
CA SER A 139 -2.28 22.98 -4.67
C SER A 139 -3.81 23.05 -4.78
N VAL A 140 -4.52 23.31 -3.67
CA VAL A 140 -5.99 23.30 -3.60
C VAL A 140 -6.61 24.67 -3.36
N ARG A 141 -5.85 25.68 -2.90
CA ARG A 141 -6.38 27.00 -2.46
C ARG A 141 -7.20 27.76 -3.51
N ASN A 142 -6.96 27.53 -4.80
CA ASN A 142 -7.68 28.20 -5.88
C ASN A 142 -9.06 27.56 -6.17
N LEU A 143 -9.31 26.36 -5.63
CA LEU A 143 -10.51 25.57 -5.90
C LEU A 143 -11.35 25.33 -4.65
N PHE A 144 -10.77 25.43 -3.45
CA PHE A 144 -11.42 25.18 -2.17
C PHE A 144 -11.42 26.43 -1.30
N THR A 145 -12.53 26.68 -0.61
CA THR A 145 -12.64 27.83 0.30
C THR A 145 -12.00 27.52 1.66
N ASP A 146 -11.64 28.53 2.44
CA ASP A 146 -11.15 28.33 3.82
C ASP A 146 -12.17 27.60 4.70
N LYS A 147 -13.48 27.70 4.39
CA LYS A 147 -14.53 26.94 5.08
C LYS A 147 -14.50 25.46 4.70
N ASP A 148 -14.27 25.17 3.41
CA ASP A 148 -14.13 23.80 2.90
C ASP A 148 -12.95 23.07 3.59
N ILE A 149 -11.85 23.79 3.80
CA ILE A 149 -10.61 23.24 4.38
C ILE A 149 -10.74 23.05 5.90
N ARG A 150 -11.48 23.93 6.60
CA ARG A 150 -11.69 23.84 8.06
C ARG A 150 -12.70 22.77 8.49
N LEU A 151 -13.54 22.27 7.58
CA LEU A 151 -14.51 21.21 7.86
C LEU A 151 -13.94 19.79 7.70
N GLY A 152 -12.70 19.66 7.19
CA GLY A 152 -12.07 18.39 6.84
C GLY A 152 -10.99 17.88 7.80
N PHE A 153 -10.78 18.54 8.95
CA PHE A 153 -9.79 18.15 9.98
C PHE A 153 -10.43 18.13 11.37
#